data_AF-A0A7I8EAB5-F1
#
_entry.id   AF-A0A7I8EAB5-F1
#
_cell.length_a   1.000
_cell.length_b   1.000
_cell.length_c   1.000
_cell.angle_alpha   90.00
_cell.angle_beta   90.00
_cell.angle_gamma   90.00
#
_symmetry.space_group_name_H-M   'P 1'
#
loop_
_entity.id
_entity.type
_entity.pdbx_description
1 polymer ?
#
loop_
_entity_poly.entity_id
_entity_poly.type
_entity_poly.pdbx_seq_one_letter_code
_entity_poly.pdbx_strand_id
1 'polypeptide(L)'
;MNDITQKYGYVKKQIPDPQVKDAADQFWTAADLLRAQPPGSGVLLPEIINSVLALELYLKSVSSYSIIKDLEDYGNGVRGGVVTAQPEKSTHKLSQLYDTADDWVRTELESEYSTSTLYQNGKTLRDLLLRHDNVFVAVRYVYEDSDPLRSLNIAELHQLAQLMKGVVETLARKTTILK
;
A
#
# COMPACT_ATOMS: atom_id res chain seq x y z
N MET A 1 -10.34 -0.75 19.30
CA MET A 1 -9.15 -1.33 18.64
C MET A 1 -9.05 -2.78 19.07
N ASN A 2 -8.95 -3.72 18.14
CA ASN A 2 -8.55 -5.08 18.48
C ASN A 2 -7.07 -5.05 18.86
N ASP A 3 -6.76 -5.38 20.10
CA ASP A 3 -5.38 -5.43 20.57
C ASP A 3 -4.69 -6.67 19.97
N ILE A 4 -3.93 -6.46 18.90
CA ILE A 4 -3.19 -7.51 18.19
C ILE A 4 -2.24 -8.29 19.10
N THR A 5 -1.79 -7.69 20.21
CA THR A 5 -0.90 -8.33 21.18
C THR A 5 -1.60 -9.40 22.02
N GLN A 6 -2.93 -9.40 22.09
CA GLN A 6 -3.70 -10.47 22.73
C GLN A 6 -3.71 -11.74 21.88
N LYS A 7 -3.59 -11.61 20.55
CA LYS A 7 -3.71 -12.73 19.61
C LYS A 7 -2.39 -13.44 19.35
N TYR A 8 -1.27 -12.75 19.42
CA TYR A 8 0.04 -13.30 19.05
C TYR A 8 1.06 -13.25 20.19
N GLY A 9 2.00 -14.19 20.16
CA GLY A 9 3.08 -14.28 21.14
C GLY A 9 4.25 -13.33 20.87
N TYR A 10 4.28 -12.71 19.69
CA TYR A 10 5.26 -11.71 19.27
C TYR A 10 4.59 -10.72 18.32
N VAL A 11 4.79 -9.43 18.56
CA VAL A 11 4.27 -8.34 17.70
C VAL A 11 5.29 -7.20 17.61
N LYS A 12 5.66 -6.84 16.39
CA LYS A 12 6.53 -5.71 16.07
C LYS A 12 5.86 -4.82 15.02
N LYS A 13 5.84 -3.51 15.23
CA LYS A 13 5.53 -2.54 14.17
C LYS A 13 6.85 -1.97 13.63
N GLN A 14 7.09 -2.13 12.34
CA GLN A 14 8.22 -1.52 11.64
C GLN A 14 7.65 -0.67 10.51
N ILE A 15 8.01 0.61 10.46
CA ILE A 15 7.51 1.55 9.45
C ILE A 15 8.69 2.00 8.56
N PRO A 16 8.61 1.81 7.24
CA PRO A 16 7.71 0.87 6.57
C PRO A 16 8.07 -0.59 6.90
N ASP A 17 7.09 -1.49 6.83
CA ASP A 17 7.31 -2.93 6.93
C ASP A 17 8.11 -3.38 5.70
N PRO A 18 9.29 -3.98 5.89
CA PRO A 18 10.20 -4.27 4.79
C PRO A 18 9.65 -5.33 3.84
N GLN A 19 8.89 -6.32 4.34
CA GLN A 19 8.34 -7.38 3.50
C GLN A 19 7.20 -6.85 2.62
N VAL A 20 6.32 -6.03 3.21
CA VAL A 20 5.21 -5.43 2.48
C VAL A 20 5.72 -4.39 1.48
N LYS A 21 6.71 -3.57 1.85
CA LYS A 21 7.33 -2.61 0.94
C LYS A 21 8.02 -3.31 -0.23
N ASP A 22 8.78 -4.37 0.00
CA ASP A 22 9.45 -5.10 -1.08
C ASP A 22 8.44 -5.65 -2.10
N ALA A 23 7.33 -6.21 -1.63
CA ALA A 23 6.23 -6.61 -2.51
C ALA A 23 5.66 -5.40 -3.28
N ALA A 24 5.44 -4.26 -2.62
CA ALA A 24 4.97 -3.04 -3.28
C ALA A 24 5.91 -2.58 -4.40
N ASP A 25 7.22 -2.61 -4.15
CA ASP A 25 8.25 -2.24 -5.13
C ASP A 25 8.20 -3.15 -6.38
N GLN A 26 7.98 -4.46 -6.19
CA GLN A 26 7.84 -5.39 -7.32
C GLN A 26 6.62 -5.08 -8.19
N PHE A 27 5.46 -4.79 -7.59
CA PHE A 27 4.26 -4.38 -8.32
C PHE A 27 4.44 -3.01 -9.00
N TRP A 28 5.10 -2.06 -8.34
CA TRP A 28 5.43 -0.77 -8.95
C TRP A 28 6.33 -0.93 -10.16
N THR A 29 7.41 -1.69 -10.05
CA THR A 29 8.33 -1.95 -11.17
C THR A 29 7.59 -2.59 -12.35
N ALA A 30 6.70 -3.54 -12.08
CA ALA A 30 5.86 -4.12 -13.13
C ALA A 30 4.96 -3.06 -13.79
N ALA A 31 4.28 -2.22 -13.02
CA ALA A 31 3.44 -1.14 -13.55
C ALA A 31 4.24 -0.19 -14.46
N ASP A 32 5.43 0.23 -14.02
CA ASP A 32 6.28 1.15 -14.77
C ASP A 32 6.79 0.55 -16.09
N LEU A 33 7.16 -0.73 -16.07
CA LEU A 33 7.55 -1.47 -17.28
C LEU A 33 6.40 -1.65 -18.27
N LEU A 34 5.18 -1.89 -17.77
CA LEU A 34 3.98 -2.03 -18.61
C LEU A 34 3.57 -0.69 -19.22
N ARG A 35 3.66 0.39 -18.46
CA ARG A 35 3.39 1.75 -18.95
C ARG A 35 4.35 2.21 -20.05
N ALA A 36 5.61 1.76 -19.98
CA ALA A 36 6.63 2.08 -20.97
C ALA A 36 6.44 1.35 -22.31
N GLN A 37 5.49 0.40 -22.42
CA GLN A 37 5.22 -0.31 -23.66
C GLN A 37 4.61 0.61 -24.73
N PRO A 38 4.84 0.34 -26.02
CA PRO A 38 4.27 1.16 -27.09
C PRO A 38 2.73 1.12 -27.08
N PRO A 39 2.06 2.17 -27.61
CA PRO A 39 0.62 2.18 -27.78
C PRO A 39 0.12 0.95 -28.54
N GLY A 40 -0.98 0.35 -28.07
CA GLY A 40 -1.56 -0.85 -28.69
C GLY A 40 -0.93 -2.18 -28.27
N SER A 41 0.03 -2.17 -27.33
CA SER A 41 0.65 -3.38 -26.75
C SER A 41 -0.30 -4.30 -25.96
N GLY A 42 -1.52 -3.85 -25.66
CA GLY A 42 -2.53 -4.67 -24.98
C GLY A 42 -2.31 -4.86 -23.48
N VAL A 43 -1.43 -4.07 -22.85
CA VAL A 43 -1.05 -4.23 -21.43
C VAL A 43 -1.73 -3.23 -20.47
N LEU A 44 -2.78 -2.55 -20.91
CA LEU A 44 -3.43 -1.51 -20.11
C LEU A 44 -4.02 -2.05 -18.78
N LEU A 45 -4.77 -3.15 -18.84
CA LEU A 45 -5.38 -3.74 -17.65
C LEU A 45 -4.34 -4.20 -16.62
N PRO A 46 -3.28 -4.95 -17.00
CA PRO A 46 -2.24 -5.29 -16.04
C PRO A 46 -1.47 -4.06 -15.54
N GLU A 47 -1.24 -3.01 -16.34
CA GLU A 47 -0.64 -1.76 -15.84
C GLU A 47 -1.46 -1.21 -14.65
N ILE A 48 -2.76 -1.02 -14.85
CA ILE A 48 -3.66 -0.47 -13.82
C ILE A 48 -3.67 -1.34 -12.56
N ILE A 49 -3.78 -2.66 -12.72
CA ILE A 49 -3.79 -3.61 -11.59
C ILE A 49 -2.51 -3.48 -10.78
N ASN A 50 -1.35 -3.45 -11.45
CA ASN A 50 -0.06 -3.34 -10.79
C ASN A 50 0.09 -1.98 -10.07
N SER A 51 -0.36 -0.87 -10.68
CA SER A 51 -0.33 0.45 -10.03
C SER A 51 -1.19 0.50 -8.76
N VAL A 52 -2.42 -0.05 -8.79
CA VAL A 52 -3.29 -0.06 -7.60
C VAL A 52 -2.75 -0.97 -6.51
N LEU A 53 -2.22 -2.14 -6.87
CA LEU A 53 -1.62 -3.06 -5.89
C LEU A 53 -0.38 -2.47 -5.23
N ALA A 54 0.48 -1.80 -6.00
CA ALA A 54 1.62 -1.08 -5.44
C ALA A 54 1.16 -0.02 -4.42
N LEU A 55 0.16 0.79 -4.76
CA LEU A 55 -0.44 1.78 -3.85
C LEU A 55 -1.00 1.15 -2.57
N GLU A 56 -1.78 0.08 -2.71
CA GLU A 56 -2.35 -0.64 -1.57
C GLU A 56 -1.25 -1.16 -0.64
N LEU A 57 -0.20 -1.75 -1.20
CA LEU A 57 0.89 -2.33 -0.43
C LEU A 57 1.77 -1.26 0.21
N TYR A 58 2.06 -0.14 -0.44
CA TYR A 58 2.77 0.96 0.21
C TYR A 58 2.01 1.50 1.42
N LEU A 59 0.69 1.70 1.32
CA LEU A 59 -0.16 2.11 2.45
C LEU A 59 -0.20 1.05 3.56
N LYS A 60 -0.22 -0.24 3.20
CA LYS A 60 -0.12 -1.34 4.17
C LYS A 60 1.26 -1.39 4.82
N SER A 61 2.33 -1.06 4.10
CA SER A 61 3.68 -1.10 4.65
C SER A 61 3.85 -0.14 5.83
N VAL A 62 3.14 0.99 5.84
CA VAL A 62 3.26 1.99 6.92
C VAL A 62 2.30 1.75 8.11
N SER A 63 1.41 0.77 8.01
CA SER A 63 0.39 0.47 9.03
C SER A 63 0.37 -0.99 9.50
N SER A 64 1.13 -1.88 8.85
CA SER A 64 1.14 -3.31 9.19
C SER A 64 2.00 -3.63 10.41
N TYR A 65 1.63 -4.72 11.06
CA TYR A 65 2.40 -5.35 12.13
C TYR A 65 3.07 -6.61 11.62
N SER A 66 4.36 -6.78 11.93
CA SER A 66 5.05 -8.04 11.81
C SER A 66 4.73 -8.91 13.03
N ILE A 67 4.17 -10.09 12.78
CA ILE A 67 3.80 -11.08 13.80
C ILE A 67 4.49 -12.40 13.52
N ILE A 68 4.72 -13.20 14.57
CA ILE A 68 5.11 -14.60 14.42
C ILE A 68 3.89 -15.47 14.68
N LYS A 69 3.45 -16.18 13.65
CA LYS A 69 2.45 -17.25 13.77
C LYS A 69 3.15 -18.54 14.20
N ASP A 70 2.40 -19.38 14.92
CA ASP A 70 2.87 -20.70 15.35
C ASP A 70 4.23 -20.62 16.07
N LEU A 71 4.31 -19.73 17.06
CA LEU A 71 5.54 -19.46 17.81
C LEU A 71 5.90 -20.66 18.68
N GLU A 72 6.86 -21.45 18.22
CA GLU A 72 7.39 -22.65 18.87
C GLU A 72 8.69 -22.36 19.63
N ASP A 73 8.99 -23.21 20.61
CA ASP A 73 10.26 -23.25 21.33
C ASP A 73 11.13 -24.37 20.73
N TYR A 74 12.28 -24.00 20.17
CA TYR A 74 13.24 -24.94 19.57
C TYR A 74 14.32 -25.41 20.55
N GLY A 75 14.19 -25.04 21.84
CA GLY A 75 15.20 -25.30 22.86
C GLY A 75 16.30 -24.22 22.91
N ASN A 76 17.14 -24.26 23.96
CA ASN A 76 18.24 -23.31 24.18
C ASN A 76 17.84 -21.83 24.21
N GLY A 77 16.58 -21.54 24.56
CA GLY A 77 16.04 -20.17 24.59
C GLY A 77 15.70 -19.60 23.21
N VAL A 78 15.75 -20.40 22.15
CA VAL A 78 15.40 -19.98 20.78
C VAL A 78 13.92 -20.26 20.53
N ARG A 79 13.17 -19.21 20.21
CA ARG A 79 11.76 -19.31 19.79
C ARG A 79 11.61 -18.76 18.38
N GLY A 80 10.75 -19.39 17.58
CA GLY A 80 10.52 -18.95 16.20
C GLY A 80 9.23 -19.53 15.62
N GLY A 81 8.93 -19.13 14.39
CA GLY A 81 7.71 -19.51 13.69
C GLY A 81 7.60 -18.75 12.38
N VAL A 82 6.43 -18.78 11.77
CA VAL A 82 6.20 -18.12 10.47
C VAL A 82 5.98 -16.62 10.66
N VAL A 83 6.92 -15.81 10.16
CA VAL A 83 6.78 -14.36 10.14
C VAL A 83 5.76 -13.95 9.09
N THR A 84 4.74 -13.18 9.49
CA THR A 84 3.74 -12.64 8.57
C THR A 84 3.45 -11.17 8.88
N ALA A 85 3.06 -10.42 7.84
CA ALA A 85 2.54 -9.07 8.00
C ALA A 85 1.01 -9.11 8.20
N GLN A 86 0.53 -8.48 9.27
CA GLN A 86 -0.88 -8.33 9.58
C GLN A 86 -1.27 -6.85 9.48
N PRO A 87 -2.12 -6.47 8.52
CA PRO A 87 -2.60 -5.08 8.45
C PRO A 87 -3.52 -4.77 9.63
N GLU A 88 -3.52 -3.51 10.07
CA GLU A 88 -4.39 -3.03 11.15
C GLU A 88 -5.88 -3.17 10.80
N LYS A 89 -6.25 -2.93 9.54
CA LYS A 89 -7.59 -3.15 8.99
C LYS A 89 -7.57 -4.15 7.84
N SER A 90 -8.53 -5.07 7.84
CA SER A 90 -8.80 -5.96 6.70
C SER A 90 -9.68 -5.24 5.69
N THR A 91 -9.09 -4.27 4.99
CA THR A 91 -9.74 -3.54 3.89
C THR A 91 -8.75 -3.38 2.73
N HIS A 92 -9.29 -3.19 1.54
CA HIS A 92 -8.55 -2.91 0.31
C HIS A 92 -8.79 -1.48 -0.19
N LYS A 93 -9.64 -0.72 0.50
CA LYS A 93 -9.92 0.68 0.16
C LYS A 93 -8.73 1.55 0.55
N LEU A 94 -8.14 2.20 -0.44
CA LEU A 94 -6.93 3.03 -0.29
C LEU A 94 -7.14 4.16 0.74
N SER A 95 -8.28 4.84 0.68
CA SER A 95 -8.62 5.91 1.64
C SER A 95 -8.66 5.39 3.08
N GLN A 96 -9.18 4.18 3.30
CA GLN A 96 -9.28 3.58 4.62
C GLN A 96 -7.95 3.03 5.13
N LEU A 97 -7.07 2.60 4.23
CA LEU A 97 -5.69 2.20 4.57
C LEU A 97 -4.86 3.42 4.96
N TYR A 98 -5.00 4.53 4.23
CA TYR A 98 -4.41 5.82 4.63
C TYR A 98 -4.84 6.24 6.03
N ASP A 99 -6.12 6.08 6.37
CA ASP A 99 -6.64 6.39 7.71
C ASP A 99 -6.03 5.54 8.85
N THR A 100 -5.31 4.45 8.54
CA THR A 100 -4.60 3.61 9.54
C THR A 100 -3.12 3.94 9.70
N ALA A 101 -2.57 4.79 8.85
CA ALA A 101 -1.18 5.24 9.02
C ALA A 101 -1.06 6.14 10.27
N ASP A 102 0.08 6.06 10.94
CA ASP A 102 0.39 6.96 12.06
C ASP A 102 0.30 8.43 11.61
N ASP A 103 -0.08 9.34 12.51
CA ASP A 103 -0.25 10.78 12.20
C ASP A 103 0.96 11.42 11.55
N TRP A 104 2.17 11.05 12.01
CA TRP A 104 3.41 11.57 11.43
C TRP A 104 3.60 11.08 9.99
N VAL A 105 3.26 9.82 9.67
CA VAL A 105 3.32 9.32 8.29
C VAL A 105 2.31 10.04 7.41
N ARG A 106 1.09 10.25 7.90
CA ARG A 106 0.06 11.01 7.17
C ARG A 106 0.49 12.44 6.88
N THR A 107 1.21 13.05 7.82
CA THR A 107 1.78 14.39 7.66
C THR A 107 2.85 14.42 6.57
N GLU A 108 3.78 13.47 6.54
CA GLU A 108 4.79 13.35 5.48
C GLU A 108 4.13 13.13 4.10
N LEU A 109 3.12 12.25 4.05
CA LEU A 109 2.38 11.97 2.82
C LEU A 109 1.64 13.19 2.27
N GLU A 110 0.95 13.96 3.13
CA GLU A 110 0.25 15.18 2.72
C GLU A 110 1.23 16.30 2.33
N SER A 111 2.40 16.38 3.00
CA SER A 111 3.46 17.32 2.64
C SER A 111 3.94 17.08 1.21
N GLU A 112 4.30 15.84 0.88
CA GLU A 112 4.73 15.45 -0.47
C GLU A 112 3.60 15.57 -1.50
N TYR A 113 2.36 15.27 -1.12
CA TYR A 113 1.21 15.51 -1.98
C TYR A 113 1.05 16.99 -2.34
N SER A 114 1.20 17.90 -1.36
CA SER A 114 0.98 19.34 -1.54
C SER A 114 1.95 20.02 -2.51
N THR A 115 3.12 19.42 -2.72
CA THR A 115 4.16 19.91 -3.63
C THR A 115 4.14 19.20 -4.99
N SER A 116 3.32 18.16 -5.13
CA SER A 116 3.24 17.33 -6.34
C SER A 116 2.37 17.95 -7.44
N THR A 117 2.54 17.44 -8.66
CA THR A 117 1.66 17.79 -9.80
C THR A 117 0.23 17.25 -9.66
N LEU A 118 -0.02 16.38 -8.69
CA LEU A 118 -1.33 15.82 -8.37
C LEU A 118 -2.13 16.71 -7.42
N TYR A 119 -1.50 17.73 -6.84
CA TYR A 119 -2.15 18.63 -5.90
C TYR A 119 -3.33 19.35 -6.54
N GLN A 120 -4.47 19.32 -5.85
CA GLN A 120 -5.67 20.07 -6.23
C GLN A 120 -6.08 20.96 -5.07
N ASN A 121 -6.28 22.25 -5.34
CA ASN A 121 -6.60 23.22 -4.30
C ASN A 121 -7.86 22.80 -3.51
N GLY A 122 -7.73 22.74 -2.19
CA GLY A 122 -8.81 22.34 -1.28
C GLY A 122 -9.14 20.84 -1.27
N LYS A 123 -8.26 19.99 -1.82
CA LYS A 123 -8.35 18.52 -1.74
C LYS A 123 -7.19 17.96 -0.94
N THR A 124 -7.45 16.88 -0.22
CA THR A 124 -6.45 16.11 0.53
C THR A 124 -5.93 14.93 -0.29
N LEU A 125 -4.79 14.36 0.08
CA LEU A 125 -4.32 13.10 -0.51
C LEU A 125 -5.37 11.99 -0.28
N ARG A 126 -6.03 12.00 0.88
CA ARG A 126 -7.12 11.09 1.19
C ARG A 126 -8.28 11.18 0.18
N ASP A 127 -8.66 12.39 -0.25
CA ASP A 127 -9.71 12.58 -1.27
C ASP A 127 -9.29 12.01 -2.63
N LEU A 128 -8.00 12.17 -2.99
CA LEU A 128 -7.44 11.56 -4.19
C LEU A 128 -7.45 10.03 -4.10
N LEU A 129 -7.05 9.45 -2.97
CA LEU A 129 -7.09 8.00 -2.75
C LEU A 129 -8.53 7.45 -2.80
N LEU A 130 -9.49 8.17 -2.23
CA LEU A 130 -10.91 7.79 -2.22
C LEU A 130 -11.47 7.60 -3.64
N ARG A 131 -11.04 8.43 -4.61
CA ARG A 131 -11.43 8.28 -6.02
C ARG A 131 -10.98 6.95 -6.64
N HIS A 132 -9.98 6.30 -6.03
CA HIS A 132 -9.35 5.09 -6.53
C HIS A 132 -9.72 3.82 -5.73
N ASP A 133 -10.54 3.92 -4.68
CA ASP A 133 -10.87 2.82 -3.75
C ASP A 133 -11.39 1.55 -4.44
N ASN A 134 -12.10 1.69 -5.57
CA ASN A 134 -12.75 0.56 -6.26
C ASN A 134 -12.06 0.18 -7.58
N VAL A 135 -10.94 0.81 -7.95
CA VAL A 135 -10.29 0.61 -9.25
C VAL A 135 -9.87 -0.85 -9.45
N PHE A 136 -9.29 -1.47 -8.42
CA PHE A 136 -8.88 -2.88 -8.48
C PHE A 136 -10.07 -3.81 -8.82
N VAL A 137 -11.22 -3.58 -8.19
CA VAL A 137 -12.42 -4.40 -8.45
C VAL A 137 -12.94 -4.13 -9.86
N ALA A 138 -13.06 -2.86 -10.23
CA ALA A 138 -13.58 -2.45 -11.55
C ALA A 138 -12.77 -3.04 -12.71
N VAL A 139 -11.44 -3.01 -12.64
CA VAL A 139 -10.57 -3.47 -13.73
C VAL A 139 -10.71 -4.97 -13.97
N ARG A 140 -10.95 -5.77 -12.93
CA ARG A 140 -11.13 -7.23 -13.06
C ARG A 140 -12.39 -7.65 -13.83
N TYR A 141 -13.36 -6.75 -13.94
CA TYR A 141 -14.66 -7.00 -14.55
C TYR A 141 -14.96 -6.04 -15.72
N VAL A 142 -13.93 -5.41 -16.29
CA VAL A 142 -14.08 -4.47 -17.41
C VAL A 142 -14.79 -5.06 -18.64
N TYR A 143 -14.69 -6.38 -18.84
CA TYR A 143 -15.36 -7.08 -19.92
C TYR A 143 -16.86 -7.29 -19.66
N GLU A 144 -17.31 -7.12 -18.42
CA GLU A 144 -18.72 -7.15 -18.03
C GLU A 144 -19.34 -5.75 -18.12
N ASP A 145 -18.62 -4.73 -17.64
CA ASP A 145 -18.96 -3.32 -17.79
C ASP A 145 -17.70 -2.46 -17.88
N SER A 146 -17.56 -1.75 -19.00
CA SER A 146 -16.39 -0.92 -19.30
C SER A 146 -16.51 0.52 -18.80
N ASP A 147 -17.68 0.95 -18.30
CA ASP A 147 -17.92 2.32 -17.85
C ASP A 147 -16.92 2.80 -16.78
N PRO A 148 -16.53 1.99 -15.78
CA PRO A 148 -15.55 2.42 -14.77
C PRO A 148 -14.18 2.81 -15.33
N LEU A 149 -13.75 2.22 -16.45
CA LEU A 149 -12.47 2.58 -17.08
C LEU A 149 -12.54 3.90 -17.86
N ARG A 150 -13.72 4.28 -18.36
CA ARG A 150 -13.87 5.53 -19.13
C ARG A 150 -13.58 6.77 -18.30
N SER A 151 -13.91 6.72 -17.01
CA SER A 151 -13.64 7.80 -16.05
C SER A 151 -12.28 7.71 -15.37
N LEU A 152 -11.54 6.61 -15.53
CA LEU A 152 -10.29 6.40 -14.82
C LEU A 152 -9.16 7.22 -15.44
N ASN A 153 -8.55 8.10 -14.65
CA ASN A 153 -7.32 8.78 -15.04
C ASN A 153 -6.11 7.89 -14.72
N ILE A 154 -5.72 7.06 -15.69
CA ILE A 154 -4.60 6.10 -15.54
C ILE A 154 -3.27 6.82 -15.27
N ALA A 155 -3.07 8.02 -15.83
CA ALA A 155 -1.87 8.81 -15.57
C ALA A 155 -1.83 9.32 -14.12
N GLU A 156 -2.96 9.78 -13.59
CA GLU A 156 -3.09 10.20 -12.18
C GLU A 156 -2.80 9.02 -11.25
N LEU A 157 -3.36 7.83 -11.53
CA LEU A 157 -3.11 6.62 -10.75
C LEU A 157 -1.62 6.22 -10.73
N HIS A 158 -0.95 6.23 -11.88
CA HIS A 158 0.47 5.89 -11.97
C HIS A 158 1.34 6.90 -11.22
N GLN A 159 1.08 8.20 -11.40
CA GLN A 159 1.77 9.27 -10.68
C GLN A 159 1.53 9.17 -9.17
N LEU A 160 0.34 8.78 -8.74
CA LEU A 160 0.01 8.59 -7.33
C LEU A 160 0.82 7.42 -6.74
N ALA A 161 0.93 6.30 -7.47
CA ALA A 161 1.78 5.19 -7.07
C ALA A 161 3.27 5.58 -7.00
N GLN A 162 3.74 6.39 -7.95
CA GLN A 162 5.10 6.94 -7.95
C GLN A 162 5.36 7.83 -6.73
N LEU A 163 4.44 8.74 -6.42
CA LEU A 163 4.52 9.62 -5.27
C LEU A 163 4.61 8.80 -3.99
N MET A 164 3.70 7.83 -3.83
CA MET A 164 3.66 6.96 -2.67
C MET A 164 4.97 6.18 -2.48
N LYS A 165 5.52 5.62 -3.57
CA LYS A 165 6.85 5.00 -3.54
C LYS A 165 7.91 5.97 -3.03
N GLY A 166 7.97 7.18 -3.61
CA GLY A 166 8.95 8.20 -3.25
C GLY A 166 8.90 8.56 -1.77
N VAL A 167 7.70 8.78 -1.22
CA VAL A 167 7.54 9.05 0.22
C VAL A 167 8.01 7.85 1.05
N VAL A 168 7.52 6.64 0.75
CA VAL A 168 7.85 5.45 1.55
C VAL A 168 9.35 5.12 1.53
N GLU A 169 10.07 5.46 0.46
CA GLU A 169 11.53 5.29 0.39
C GLU A 169 12.30 6.25 1.29
N THR A 170 11.77 7.44 1.55
CA THR A 170 12.44 8.48 2.34
C THR A 170 11.96 8.54 3.79
N LEU A 171 10.85 7.87 4.13
CA LEU A 171 10.33 7.81 5.49
C LEU A 171 11.40 7.36 6.50
N ALA A 172 11.45 8.06 7.63
CA ALA A 172 12.28 7.66 8.75
C ALA A 172 11.87 6.27 9.25
N ARG A 173 12.85 5.36 9.39
CA ARG A 173 12.58 4.02 9.90
C ARG A 173 12.27 4.06 11.38
N LYS A 174 11.10 3.55 11.76
CA LYS A 174 10.69 3.40 13.16
C LYS A 174 10.33 1.96 13.46
N THR A 175 10.90 1.41 14.52
CA THR A 175 10.61 0.07 15.01
C THR A 175 10.07 0.15 16.43
N THR A 176 8.98 -0.55 16.70
CA THR A 176 8.38 -0.66 18.03
C THR A 176 8.02 -2.12 18.27
N ILE A 177 8.60 -2.72 19.32
CA ILE A 177 8.23 -4.05 19.79
C ILE A 177 7.07 -3.86 20.78
N LEU A 178 5.95 -4.50 20.48
CA LEU A 178 4.72 -4.39 21.27
C LEU A 178 4.56 -5.60 22.20
N LYS A 179 5.13 -6.75 21.82
CA LYS A 179 5.15 -7.99 22.60
C LYS A 179 6.25 -8.92 22.11
#